data_AF-A0A1Y4AWG5-F1
#
_entry.id   AF-A0A1Y4AWG5-F1
#
_cell.length_a   1.000
_cell.length_b   1.000
_cell.length_c   1.000
_cell.angle_alpha   90.00
_cell.angle_beta   90.00
_cell.angle_gamma   90.00
#
_symmetry.space_group_name_H-M   'P 1'
#
loop_
_entity.id
_entity.type
_entity.pdbx_description
1 polymer ?
#
loop_
_entity_poly.entity_id
_entity_poly.type
_entity_poly.pdbx_seq_one_letter_code
_entity_poly.pdbx_strand_id
1 'polypeptide(L)'
;MAERPLHIIEQIRGFAYMSDQQLATEFNMSKRTVQRKRRGIETEMEKGRYNKYAIVGTLTNVYVFIDYMKFEKMLSNPVLRKCVPDFEPEEIMRICGFNQQVRAAVEV
;
A
#
# COMPACT_ATOMS: atom_id res chain seq x y z
N MET A 1 18.94 34.01 26.42
CA MET A 1 17.65 33.65 25.80
C MET A 1 17.96 32.49 24.86
N ALA A 2 17.56 31.26 25.17
CA ALA A 2 17.92 30.10 24.34
C ALA A 2 16.98 30.05 23.13
N GLU A 3 17.54 30.09 21.92
CA GLU A 3 16.78 29.89 20.68
C GLU A 3 16.21 28.47 20.65
N ARG A 4 14.89 28.36 20.45
CA ARG A 4 14.25 27.07 20.21
C ARG A 4 14.51 26.69 18.76
N PRO A 5 15.08 25.51 18.48
CA PRO A 5 15.31 25.08 17.10
C PRO A 5 13.96 24.99 16.39
N LEU A 6 13.91 25.57 15.19
CA LEU A 6 12.72 25.53 14.34
C LEU A 6 12.64 24.15 13.68
N HIS A 7 11.59 23.39 13.98
CA HIS A 7 11.35 22.08 13.39
C HIS A 7 10.44 22.22 12.16
N ILE A 8 10.93 21.82 10.99
CA ILE A 8 10.15 21.76 9.75
C ILE A 8 9.64 20.33 9.59
N ILE A 9 8.33 20.18 9.39
CA ILE A 9 7.70 18.89 9.09
C ILE A 9 7.43 18.85 7.59
N GLU A 10 8.15 18.00 6.87
CA GLU A 10 7.84 17.68 5.47
C GLU A 10 6.97 16.43 5.42
N GLN A 11 5.82 16.53 4.76
CA GLN A 11 4.85 15.44 4.63
C GLN A 11 4.56 15.18 3.15
N ILE A 12 4.98 14.03 2.63
CA ILE A 12 4.54 13.56 1.32
C ILE A 12 3.16 12.93 1.51
N ARG A 13 2.11 13.68 1.15
CA ARG A 13 0.74 13.18 1.15
C ARG A 13 0.46 12.53 -0.20
N GLY A 14 0.27 11.22 -0.22
CA GLY A 14 -0.44 10.60 -1.33
C GLY A 14 -1.62 9.82 -0.85
N PHE A 15 -2.54 9.64 -1.78
CA PHE A 15 -3.79 8.98 -1.52
C PHE A 15 -3.53 7.47 -1.58
N ALA A 16 -3.56 6.80 -0.43
CA ALA A 16 -3.32 5.36 -0.33
C ALA A 16 -4.45 4.50 -0.92
N TYR A 17 -5.44 5.13 -1.56
CA TYR A 17 -6.58 4.48 -2.19
C TYR A 17 -6.66 4.89 -3.65
N MET A 18 -6.87 3.93 -4.54
CA MET A 18 -6.97 4.20 -5.97
C MET A 18 -8.15 3.45 -6.58
N SER A 19 -8.81 4.11 -7.53
CA SER A 19 -9.79 3.45 -8.39
C SER A 19 -9.10 2.46 -9.33
N ASP A 20 -9.87 1.52 -9.89
CA ASP A 20 -9.35 0.58 -10.90
C ASP A 20 -8.67 1.30 -12.08
N GLN A 21 -9.13 2.49 -12.45
CA GLN A 21 -8.56 3.29 -13.54
C GLN A 21 -7.20 3.87 -13.18
N GLN A 22 -7.06 4.41 -11.97
CA GLN A 22 -5.78 4.92 -11.47
C GLN A 22 -4.77 3.78 -11.35
N LEU A 23 -5.14 2.66 -10.75
CA LEU A 23 -4.26 1.48 -10.66
C LEU A 23 -3.83 0.97 -12.04
N ALA A 24 -4.73 0.98 -13.03
CA ALA A 24 -4.40 0.59 -14.39
C ALA A 24 -3.31 1.50 -15.00
N THR A 25 -3.45 2.81 -14.80
CA THR A 25 -2.46 3.79 -15.28
C THR A 25 -1.13 3.68 -14.53
N GLU A 26 -1.16 3.74 -13.19
CA GLU A 26 0.06 3.77 -12.36
C GLU A 26 0.90 2.49 -12.46
N PHE A 27 0.25 1.33 -12.55
CA PHE A 27 0.94 0.04 -12.66
C PHE A 27 1.11 -0.45 -14.10
N ASN A 28 0.76 0.38 -15.10
CA ASN A 28 0.81 0.06 -16.52
C ASN A 28 0.12 -1.29 -16.84
N MET A 29 -1.12 -1.44 -16.38
CA MET A 29 -1.92 -2.66 -16.53
C MET A 29 -3.26 -2.38 -17.22
N SER A 30 -3.83 -3.41 -17.85
CA SER A 30 -5.21 -3.32 -18.30
C SER A 30 -6.17 -3.22 -17.11
N LYS A 31 -7.27 -2.48 -17.26
CA LYS A 31 -8.34 -2.41 -16.26
C LYS A 31 -8.90 -3.79 -15.90
N ARG A 32 -8.95 -4.71 -16.87
CA ARG A 32 -9.36 -6.12 -16.64
C ARG A 32 -8.40 -6.84 -15.69
N THR A 33 -7.09 -6.64 -15.85
CA THR A 33 -6.08 -7.21 -14.95
C THR A 33 -6.24 -6.67 -13.53
N VAL A 34 -6.46 -5.36 -13.38
CA VAL A 34 -6.71 -4.72 -12.09
C VAL A 34 -7.95 -5.31 -11.43
N GLN A 35 -9.06 -5.43 -12.15
CA GLN A 35 -10.31 -6.03 -11.63
C GLN A 35 -10.15 -7.49 -11.21
N ARG A 36 -9.32 -8.26 -11.93
CA ARG A 36 -9.00 -9.64 -11.54
C ARG A 36 -8.23 -9.66 -10.22
N LYS A 37 -7.22 -8.78 -10.09
CA LYS A 37 -6.44 -8.65 -8.85
C LYS A 37 -7.31 -8.21 -7.68
N ARG A 38 -8.22 -7.25 -7.90
CA ARG A 38 -9.20 -6.82 -6.89
C ARG A 38 -10.07 -7.96 -6.39
N ARG A 39 -10.61 -8.81 -7.28
CA ARG A 39 -11.36 -10.01 -6.87
C ARG A 39 -10.51 -10.99 -6.05
N GLY A 40 -9.24 -11.11 -6.40
CA GLY A 40 -8.28 -11.86 -5.60
C GLY A 40 -8.09 -11.28 -4.21
N ILE A 41 -7.98 -9.95 -4.09
CA ILE A 41 -7.93 -9.26 -2.80
C ILE A 41 -9.20 -9.52 -1.98
N GLU A 42 -10.38 -9.44 -2.58
CA GLU A 42 -11.66 -9.77 -1.90
C GLU A 42 -11.66 -11.20 -1.34
N THR A 43 -11.19 -12.16 -2.13
CA THR A 43 -11.03 -13.55 -1.68
C THR A 43 -10.04 -13.68 -0.50
N GLU A 44 -8.97 -12.89 -0.51
CA GLU A 44 -7.96 -12.90 0.56
C GLU A 44 -8.43 -12.13 1.81
N MET A 45 -9.37 -11.19 1.68
CA MET A 45 -10.09 -10.59 2.81
C MET A 45 -10.96 -11.63 3.52
N GLU A 46 -11.70 -12.47 2.77
CA GLU A 46 -12.52 -13.55 3.34
C GLU A 46 -11.67 -14.58 4.10
N LYS A 47 -10.43 -14.81 3.65
CA LYS A 47 -9.45 -15.69 4.31
C LYS A 47 -8.70 -15.02 5.47
N GLY A 48 -8.98 -13.75 5.76
CA GLY A 48 -8.42 -13.02 6.89
C GLY A 48 -7.04 -12.41 6.68
N ARG A 49 -6.45 -12.46 5.47
CA ARG A 49 -5.15 -11.79 5.19
C ARG A 49 -5.30 -10.28 5.25
N TYR A 50 -6.38 -9.77 4.68
CA TYR A 50 -6.65 -8.33 4.58
C TYR A 50 -7.89 -7.95 5.36
N ASN A 51 -7.81 -6.83 6.08
CA ASN A 51 -8.94 -6.34 6.87
C ASN A 51 -9.98 -5.60 6.00
N LYS A 52 -11.09 -5.18 6.63
CA LYS A 52 -12.20 -4.46 6.01
C LYS A 52 -11.84 -3.13 5.32
N TYR A 53 -10.63 -2.60 5.51
CA TYR A 53 -10.15 -1.35 4.90
C TYR A 53 -9.34 -1.57 3.61
N ALA A 54 -9.14 -2.83 3.20
CA ALA A 54 -8.46 -3.16 1.95
C ALA A 54 -9.18 -2.62 0.71
N ILE A 55 -10.51 -2.61 0.74
CA ILE A 55 -11.36 -2.07 -0.32
C ILE A 55 -12.41 -1.16 0.34
N VAL A 56 -12.57 0.05 -0.20
CA VAL A 56 -13.56 1.04 0.26
C VAL A 56 -14.36 1.50 -0.95
N GLY A 57 -15.58 0.97 -1.10
CA GLY A 57 -16.44 1.24 -2.26
C GLY A 57 -15.77 0.78 -3.57
N THR A 58 -15.45 1.73 -4.44
CA THR A 58 -14.77 1.46 -5.72
C THR A 58 -13.25 1.60 -5.64
N LEU A 59 -12.70 1.94 -4.47
CA LEU A 59 -11.29 2.18 -4.26
C LEU A 59 -10.61 0.99 -3.60
N THR A 60 -9.38 0.70 -4.02
CA THR A 60 -8.52 -0.32 -3.42
C THR A 60 -7.35 0.35 -2.72
N ASN A 61 -6.99 -0.13 -1.53
CA ASN A 61 -5.79 0.31 -0.83
C ASN A 61 -4.54 -0.11 -1.64
N VAL A 62 -3.66 0.86 -1.94
CA VAL A 62 -2.49 0.65 -2.80
C VAL A 62 -1.50 -0.34 -2.18
N TYR A 63 -1.33 -0.34 -0.87
CA TYR A 63 -0.41 -1.27 -0.19
C TYR A 63 -0.92 -2.71 -0.24
N VAL A 64 -2.23 -2.90 -0.08
CA VAL A 64 -2.86 -4.20 -0.28
C VAL A 64 -2.70 -4.66 -1.73
N PHE A 65 -2.84 -3.75 -2.69
CA PHE A 65 -2.65 -4.07 -4.09
C PHE A 65 -1.22 -4.52 -4.41
N ILE A 66 -0.22 -3.83 -3.85
CA ILE A 66 1.20 -4.17 -3.99
C ILE A 66 1.50 -5.53 -3.35
N ASP A 67 1.05 -5.76 -2.12
CA ASP A 67 1.23 -7.04 -1.41
C ASP A 67 0.61 -8.20 -2.18
N TYR A 68 -0.64 -8.04 -2.61
CA TYR A 68 -1.32 -9.05 -3.41
C TYR A 68 -0.56 -9.29 -4.73
N MET A 69 -0.11 -8.25 -5.42
CA MET A 69 0.70 -8.41 -6.63
C MET A 69 1.98 -9.20 -6.40
N LYS A 70 2.67 -8.93 -5.28
CA LYS A 70 3.91 -9.62 -4.90
C LYS A 70 3.68 -11.10 -4.66
N PHE A 71 2.59 -11.46 -3.98
CA PHE A 71 2.34 -12.82 -3.51
C PHE A 71 1.24 -13.58 -4.26
N GLU A 72 0.60 -13.01 -5.29
CA GLU A 72 -0.55 -13.59 -6.02
C GLU A 72 -0.35 -15.06 -6.38
N LYS A 73 0.81 -15.41 -6.94
CA LYS A 73 1.15 -16.79 -7.34
C LYS A 73 1.36 -17.74 -6.17
N MET A 74 1.84 -17.23 -5.03
CA MET A 74 2.08 -18.03 -3.84
C MET A 74 0.77 -18.23 -3.06
N LEU A 75 -0.07 -17.18 -2.99
CA LEU A 75 -1.38 -17.23 -2.34
C LEU A 75 -2.34 -18.21 -3.03
N SER A 76 -2.20 -18.42 -4.34
CA SER A 76 -2.99 -19.40 -5.11
C SER A 76 -2.52 -20.85 -4.95
N ASN A 77 -1.31 -21.08 -4.42
CA ASN A 77 -0.75 -22.41 -4.22
C ASN A 77 -0.73 -22.76 -2.70
N PRO A 78 -1.50 -23.78 -2.25
CA PRO A 78 -1.59 -24.13 -0.82
C PRO A 78 -0.25 -24.45 -0.14
N VAL A 79 0.72 -24.97 -0.90
CA VAL A 79 2.06 -25.30 -0.38
C VAL A 79 2.87 -24.03 -0.19
N LEU A 80 2.94 -23.19 -1.23
CA LEU A 80 3.74 -21.95 -1.20
C LEU A 80 3.13 -20.89 -0.29
N ARG A 81 1.82 -20.93 -0.07
CA ARG A 81 1.10 -20.01 0.82
C ARG A 81 1.66 -20.00 2.23
N LYS A 82 2.15 -21.13 2.73
CA LYS A 82 2.77 -21.25 4.06
C LYS A 82 4.07 -20.43 4.18
N CYS A 83 4.67 -20.07 3.06
CA CYS A 83 5.88 -19.25 3.01
C CYS A 83 5.58 -17.77 2.78
N VAL A 84 4.31 -17.38 2.64
CA VAL A 84 3.93 -15.97 2.48
C VAL A 84 3.91 -15.32 3.87
N PRO A 85 4.67 -14.24 4.10
CA PRO A 85 4.66 -13.54 5.37
C PRO A 85 3.30 -12.86 5.62
N ASP A 86 3.06 -12.51 6.88
CA ASP A 86 1.89 -11.71 7.25
C ASP A 86 1.91 -10.35 6.54
N PHE A 87 0.73 -9.77 6.36
CA PHE A 87 0.61 -8.50 5.67
C PHE A 87 1.09 -7.34 6.56
N GLU A 88 2.21 -6.73 6.17
CA GLU A 88 2.85 -5.61 6.88
C GLU A 88 2.77 -4.30 6.06
N PRO A 89 1.67 -3.52 6.14
CA PRO A 89 1.48 -2.32 5.34
C PRO A 89 2.53 -1.22 5.59
N GLU A 90 3.10 -1.18 6.81
CA GLU A 90 4.11 -0.18 7.18
C GLU A 90 5.42 -0.34 6.41
N GLU A 91 5.82 -1.58 6.09
CA GLU A 91 7.03 -1.84 5.32
C GLU A 91 6.89 -1.28 3.89
N ILE A 92 5.73 -1.53 3.28
CA ILE A 92 5.40 -1.02 1.95
C ILE A 92 5.34 0.52 1.98
N MET A 93 4.69 1.10 2.98
CA MET A 93 4.60 2.55 3.16
C MET A 93 5.99 3.21 3.25
N ARG A 94 6.92 2.63 4.01
CA ARG A 94 8.29 3.14 4.16
C ARG A 94 9.04 3.13 2.83
N ILE A 95 8.90 2.07 2.03
CA ILE A 95 9.57 1.93 0.73
C ILE A 95 8.95 2.86 -0.32
N CYS A 96 7.62 3.00 -0.33
CA CYS A 96 6.90 3.82 -1.29
C CYS A 96 6.94 5.34 -1.01
N GLY A 97 7.65 5.79 0.04
CA GLY A 97 7.86 7.22 0.29
C GLY A 97 6.68 7.96 0.93
N PHE A 98 5.71 7.25 1.50
CA PHE A 98 4.65 7.85 2.32
C PHE A 98 5.08 7.97 3.78
N ASN A 99 6.22 8.61 4.02
CA ASN A 99 6.72 8.87 5.35
C ASN A 99 6.71 10.37 5.68
N GLN A 100 6.44 10.67 6.95
CA GLN A 100 6.62 12.00 7.50
C GLN A 100 8.04 12.06 8.07
N GLN A 101 8.84 13.00 7.61
CA GLN A 101 10.17 13.25 8.18
C GLN A 101 10.15 14.60 8.91
N VAL A 102 10.57 14.58 10.18
CA VAL A 102 10.84 15.81 10.93
C VAL A 102 12.28 16.20 10.63
N ARG A 103 12.48 17.36 10.01
CA ARG A 103 13.81 17.94 9.80
C ARG A 103 13.98 19.13 10.74
N ALA A 104 15.12 19.21 11.42
CA ALA A 104 15.51 20.46 12.08
C ALA A 104 15.95 21.44 10.98
N ALA A 105 15.45 22.68 11.02
CA ALA A 105 15.96 23.72 10.14
C ALA A 105 17.43 23.96 10.48
N VAL A 106 18.32 23.75 9.51
CA VAL A 106 19.70 24.23 9.59
C VAL A 106 19.65 25.66 9.05
N GLU A 107 19.80 26.64 9.94
CA GLU A 107 19.96 28.03 9.51
C GLU A 107 21.28 28.17 8.74
N VAL A 108 21.21 28.78 7.56
CA VAL A 108 22.34 29.10 6.67
C VAL A 108 22.76 30.55 6.90
#